data_AF-A0A4C1X0E6-F1
#
_entry.id   AF-A0A4C1X0E6-F1
#
_cell.length_a   1.000
_cell.length_b   1.000
_cell.length_c   1.000
_cell.angle_alpha   90.00
_cell.angle_beta   90.00
_cell.angle_gamma   90.00
#
_symmetry.space_group_name_H-M   'P 1'
#
loop_
_entity.id
_entity.type
_entity.pdbx_description
1 polymer ?
#
loop_
_entity_poly.entity_id
_entity_poly.type
_entity_poly.pdbx_seq_one_letter_code
_entity_poly.pdbx_strand_id
1 'polypeptide(L)'
;MALFLHAQSASFHHAVLKVEGQTVSAIEAAKEINHLKDNLAQKQINQFLPFTVRNLIEKLKDNGTNIDEDFVKNTATEFYKTSREYLEQWTCFLTKEMNIFHWADLRKVPAWEDIQKALDVLIQKGYIHCNKDTEVFDEFTLISRYVTSQKITEWDNSKVSTETRWVEVFKHFRTHNLQHENFCILIEYILCLPGTNAPVERVFSLMNKLWTSEKITYRFQF
;
A
#
# COMPACT_ATOMS: atom_id res chain seq x y z
N MET A 1 17.82 13.69 21.35
CA MET A 1 16.79 12.73 20.93
C MET A 1 15.50 13.37 20.40
N ALA A 2 14.94 14.42 21.04
CA ALA A 2 13.69 15.05 20.59
C ALA A 2 13.72 15.56 19.13
N LEU A 3 14.80 16.23 18.70
CA LEU A 3 14.95 16.71 17.31
C LEU A 3 15.02 15.57 16.29
N PHE A 4 15.61 14.44 16.67
CA PHE A 4 15.65 13.24 15.84
C PHE A 4 14.23 12.69 15.67
N LEU A 5 13.51 12.50 16.77
CA LEU A 5 12.13 11.99 16.76
C LEU A 5 11.23 12.90 15.92
N HIS A 6 11.32 14.22 16.07
CA HIS A 6 10.55 15.17 15.26
C HIS A 6 10.75 14.97 13.75
N ALA A 7 12.01 14.82 13.30
CA ALA A 7 12.32 14.58 11.89
C ALA A 7 11.76 13.23 11.39
N GLN A 8 11.79 12.19 12.22
CA GLN A 8 11.21 10.89 11.86
C GLN A 8 9.67 10.94 11.87
N SER A 9 9.05 11.57 12.85
CA SER A 9 7.60 11.76 12.92
C SER A 9 7.05 12.45 11.67
N ALA A 10 7.76 13.43 11.12
CA ALA A 10 7.38 14.05 9.85
C ALA A 10 7.39 13.03 8.69
N SER A 11 8.37 12.13 8.62
CA SER A 11 8.43 11.08 7.58
C SER A 11 7.26 10.10 7.69
N PHE A 12 6.96 9.65 8.91
CA PHE A 12 5.82 8.77 9.18
C PHE A 12 4.49 9.46 8.89
N HIS A 13 4.33 10.72 9.29
CA HIS A 13 3.11 11.49 9.05
C HIS A 13 2.79 11.61 7.56
N HIS A 14 3.78 11.89 6.72
CA HIS A 14 3.57 11.93 5.27
C HIS A 14 3.13 10.57 4.70
N ALA A 15 3.70 9.47 5.18
CA ALA A 15 3.29 8.13 4.75
C ALA A 15 1.84 7.83 5.18
N VAL A 16 1.47 8.17 6.42
CA VAL A 16 0.09 8.01 6.92
C VAL A 16 -0.91 8.80 6.08
N LEU A 17 -0.61 10.07 5.78
CA LEU A 17 -1.50 10.90 4.94
C LEU A 17 -1.78 10.29 3.57
N LYS A 18 -0.78 9.63 2.98
CA LYS A 18 -0.97 8.95 1.69
C LYS A 18 -1.74 7.64 1.81
N VAL A 19 -1.54 6.89 2.90
CA VAL A 19 -2.20 5.59 3.12
C VAL A 19 -3.66 5.76 3.56
N GLU A 20 -3.98 6.81 4.32
CA GLU A 20 -5.33 7.12 4.80
C GLU A 20 -6.16 7.97 3.82
N GLY A 21 -5.64 8.22 2.62
CA GLY A 21 -6.38 8.93 1.58
C GLY A 21 -7.70 8.24 1.26
N GLN A 22 -8.74 9.02 0.95
CA GLN A 22 -10.11 8.51 0.78
C GLN A 22 -10.27 7.53 -0.40
N THR A 23 -9.39 7.58 -1.39
CA THR A 23 -9.49 6.81 -2.65
C THR A 23 -8.27 5.91 -2.89
N VAL A 24 -7.55 5.53 -1.82
CA VAL A 24 -6.30 4.77 -1.93
C VAL A 24 -6.60 3.28 -2.05
N SER A 25 -6.14 2.66 -3.12
CA SER A 25 -6.24 1.21 -3.30
C SER A 25 -5.27 0.45 -2.38
N ALA A 26 -5.53 -0.83 -2.12
CA ALA A 26 -4.59 -1.67 -1.36
C ALA A 26 -3.19 -1.75 -1.98
N ILE A 27 -3.10 -1.72 -3.32
CA ILE A 27 -1.82 -1.73 -4.04
C ILE A 27 -1.04 -0.44 -3.75
N GLU A 28 -1.70 0.71 -3.79
CA GLU A 28 -1.07 2.00 -3.51
C GLU A 28 -0.65 2.12 -2.05
N ALA A 29 -1.50 1.68 -1.11
CA ALA A 29 -1.16 1.63 0.31
C ALA A 29 0.07 0.75 0.56
N ALA A 30 0.12 -0.45 -0.02
CA ALA A 30 1.26 -1.35 0.12
C ALA A 30 2.56 -0.78 -0.46
N LYS A 31 2.47 -0.05 -1.58
CA LYS A 31 3.62 0.64 -2.17
C LYS A 31 4.17 1.73 -1.27
N GLU A 32 3.31 2.56 -0.69
CA GLU A 32 3.75 3.63 0.21
C GLU A 32 4.35 3.06 1.50
N ILE A 33 3.80 1.96 2.03
CA ILE A 33 4.37 1.22 3.17
C ILE A 33 5.74 0.65 2.81
N ASN A 34 5.89 -0.01 1.65
CA ASN A 34 7.17 -0.56 1.21
C ASN A 34 8.20 0.55 0.98
N HIS A 35 7.82 1.67 0.37
CA HIS A 35 8.69 2.83 0.21
C HIS A 35 9.18 3.39 1.56
N LEU A 36 8.31 3.45 2.58
CA LEU A 36 8.71 3.86 3.93
C LEU A 36 9.70 2.85 4.54
N LYS A 37 9.46 1.54 4.40
CA LYS A 37 10.36 0.49 4.88
C LYS A 37 11.74 0.56 4.20
N ASP A 38 11.76 0.78 2.90
CA ASP A 38 12.99 0.95 2.12
C ASP A 38 13.75 2.20 2.57
N ASN A 39 13.03 3.31 2.80
CA ASN A 39 13.63 4.53 3.34
C ASN A 39 14.28 4.30 4.72
N LEU A 40 13.60 3.58 5.62
CA LEU A 40 14.14 3.22 6.93
C LEU A 40 15.35 2.30 6.81
N ALA A 41 15.33 1.32 5.92
CA ALA A 41 16.46 0.44 5.65
C ALA A 41 17.68 1.22 5.13
N GLN A 42 17.47 2.15 4.19
CA GLN A 42 18.54 3.02 3.69
C GLN A 42 19.10 3.92 4.79
N LYS A 43 18.25 4.52 5.64
CA LYS A 43 18.69 5.32 6.79
C LYS A 43 19.49 4.47 7.79
N GLN A 44 19.11 3.21 8.00
CA GLN A 44 19.83 2.28 8.85
C GLN A 44 21.22 1.95 8.30
N ILE A 45 21.30 1.54 7.03
CA ILE A 45 22.56 1.18 6.35
C ILE A 45 23.55 2.34 6.40
N ASN A 46 23.07 3.56 6.17
CA ASN A 46 23.90 4.76 6.13
C ASN A 46 24.09 5.44 7.50
N GLN A 47 23.61 4.83 8.59
CA GLN A 47 23.62 5.42 9.94
C GLN A 47 23.17 6.89 9.96
N PHE A 48 22.08 7.17 9.23
CA PHE A 48 21.69 8.52 8.89
C PHE A 48 21.26 9.33 10.13
N LEU A 49 21.89 10.49 10.30
CA LEU A 49 21.51 11.51 11.27
C LEU A 49 21.06 12.80 10.57
N PRO A 50 19.85 13.31 10.87
CA PRO A 50 19.40 14.61 10.37
C PRO A 50 20.40 15.73 10.69
N PHE A 51 20.50 16.72 9.79
CA PHE A 51 21.42 17.85 9.96
C PHE A 51 21.24 18.55 11.30
N THR A 52 20.01 18.74 11.76
CA THR A 52 19.71 19.37 13.06
C THR A 52 20.33 18.62 14.24
N VAL A 53 20.42 17.29 14.16
CA VAL A 53 21.07 16.46 15.18
C VAL A 53 22.59 16.57 15.08
N ARG A 54 23.14 16.49 13.86
CA ARG A 54 24.60 16.64 13.62
C ARG A 54 25.12 18.01 14.08
N ASN A 55 24.46 19.09 13.71
CA ASN A 55 24.79 20.45 14.12
C ASN A 55 24.69 20.64 15.65
N LEU A 56 23.74 19.98 16.31
CA LEU A 56 23.66 20.02 17.78
C LEU A 56 24.84 19.30 18.43
N ILE A 57 25.26 18.15 17.89
CA ILE A 57 26.43 17.41 18.37
C ILE A 57 27.69 18.28 18.25
N GLU A 58 27.89 18.92 17.09
CA GLU A 58 29.02 19.84 16.86
C GLU A 58 29.04 20.98 17.89
N LYS A 59 27.91 21.68 18.07
CA LYS A 59 27.80 22.77 19.06
C LYS A 59 28.11 22.34 20.49
N LEU A 60 27.69 21.13 20.87
CA LEU A 60 27.94 20.61 22.21
C LEU A 60 29.40 20.20 22.41
N LYS A 61 30.06 19.68 21.36
CA LYS A 61 31.50 19.44 21.36
C LYS A 61 32.30 20.73 21.51
N ASP A 62 31.92 21.77 20.78
CA ASP A 62 32.56 23.10 20.87
C ASP A 62 32.43 23.70 22.27
N ASN A 63 31.34 23.39 22.98
CA ASN A 63 31.11 23.80 24.37
C ASN A 63 31.81 22.90 25.41
N GLY A 64 32.69 21.99 25.00
CA GLY A 64 33.45 21.11 25.89
C GLY A 64 32.66 19.93 26.48
N THR A 65 31.46 19.65 25.96
CA THR A 65 30.68 18.47 26.39
C THR A 65 31.17 17.23 25.64
N ASN A 66 31.55 16.19 26.38
CA ASN A 66 31.90 14.92 25.78
C ASN A 66 30.63 14.17 25.34
N ILE A 67 30.42 14.05 24.03
CA ILE A 67 29.30 13.30 23.45
C ILE A 67 29.83 12.00 22.87
N ASP A 68 29.24 10.91 23.30
CA ASP A 68 29.37 9.60 22.65
C ASP A 68 28.56 9.59 21.35
N GLU A 69 29.23 9.90 20.23
CA GLU A 69 28.59 9.87 18.91
C GLU A 69 28.17 8.47 18.48
N ASP A 70 28.92 7.45 18.89
CA ASP A 70 28.65 6.07 18.52
C ASP A 70 27.37 5.59 19.21
N PHE A 71 27.17 5.97 20.48
CA PHE A 71 25.89 5.76 21.15
C PHE A 71 24.72 6.40 20.41
N VAL A 72 24.86 7.66 19.94
CA VAL A 72 23.80 8.35 19.20
C VAL A 72 23.50 7.67 17.86
N LYS A 73 24.53 7.30 17.10
CA LYS A 73 24.39 6.58 15.82
C LYS A 73 23.76 5.20 16.03
N ASN A 74 24.17 4.46 17.06
CA ASN A 74 23.61 3.16 17.39
C ASN A 74 22.14 3.27 17.78
N THR A 75 21.79 4.25 18.63
CA THR A 75 20.40 4.52 19.02
C THR A 75 19.52 4.86 17.80
N ALA A 76 20.02 5.69 16.88
CA ALA A 76 19.31 6.02 15.64
C ALA A 76 19.13 4.80 14.73
N THR A 77 20.17 3.98 14.60
CA THR A 77 20.16 2.73 13.81
C THR A 77 19.16 1.72 14.37
N GLU A 78 19.12 1.57 15.69
CA GLU A 78 18.16 0.71 16.38
C GLU A 78 16.73 1.22 16.19
N PHE A 79 16.49 2.53 16.28
CA PHE A 79 15.19 3.10 15.97
C PHE A 79 14.71 2.73 14.55
N TYR A 80 15.57 2.86 13.53
CA TYR A 80 15.21 2.49 12.16
C TYR A 80 14.91 0.99 12.03
N LYS A 81 15.72 0.15 12.67
CA LYS A 81 15.51 -1.30 12.71
C LYS A 81 14.17 -1.66 13.32
N THR A 82 13.91 -1.21 14.55
CA THR A 82 12.67 -1.49 15.30
C THR A 82 11.45 -0.96 14.55
N SER A 83 11.54 0.23 13.97
CA SER A 83 10.44 0.80 13.18
C SER A 83 10.11 -0.05 11.96
N ARG A 84 11.14 -0.55 11.25
CA ARG A 84 10.96 -1.41 10.08
C ARG A 84 10.39 -2.78 10.46
N GLU A 85 10.87 -3.38 11.56
CA GLU A 85 10.36 -4.64 12.10
C GLU A 85 8.90 -4.52 12.52
N TYR A 86 8.53 -3.41 13.17
CA TYR A 86 7.15 -3.10 13.50
C TYR A 86 6.29 -3.01 12.24
N LEU A 87 6.70 -2.21 11.24
CA LEU A 87 5.95 -2.11 9.99
C LEU A 87 5.79 -3.47 9.30
N GLU A 88 6.84 -4.28 9.22
CA GLU A 88 6.76 -5.63 8.66
C GLU A 88 5.73 -6.50 9.39
N GLN A 89 5.78 -6.53 10.72
CA GLN A 89 4.85 -7.34 11.53
C GLN A 89 3.39 -6.99 11.24
N TRP A 90 3.09 -5.70 11.12
CA TRP A 90 1.72 -5.22 10.91
C TRP A 90 1.26 -5.20 9.46
N THR A 91 2.17 -5.25 8.49
CA THR A 91 1.81 -5.12 7.08
C THR A 91 2.17 -6.34 6.23
N CYS A 92 2.76 -7.40 6.81
CA CYS A 92 3.23 -8.55 6.02
C CYS A 92 2.12 -9.25 5.22
N PHE A 93 0.89 -9.30 5.73
CA PHE A 93 -0.24 -9.90 5.01
C PHE A 93 -0.58 -9.08 3.77
N LEU A 94 -0.63 -7.76 3.92
CA LEU A 94 -0.93 -6.82 2.86
C LEU A 94 0.20 -6.85 1.81
N THR A 95 1.46 -6.73 2.22
CA THR A 95 2.59 -6.68 1.29
C THR A 95 2.78 -8.00 0.54
N LYS A 96 2.52 -9.16 1.15
CA LYS A 96 2.61 -10.47 0.46
C LYS A 96 1.58 -10.62 -0.65
N GLU A 97 0.30 -10.35 -0.37
CA GLU A 97 -0.74 -10.44 -1.40
C GLU A 97 -0.56 -9.34 -2.46
N MET A 98 -0.20 -8.11 -2.06
CA MET A 98 -0.01 -7.01 -3.02
C MET A 98 1.20 -7.22 -3.93
N ASN A 99 2.22 -7.98 -3.52
CA ASN A 99 3.30 -8.38 -4.43
C ASN A 99 2.79 -9.25 -5.59
N ILE A 100 1.70 -10.00 -5.39
CA ILE A 100 1.07 -10.81 -6.44
C ILE A 100 0.23 -9.90 -7.34
N PHE A 101 -0.52 -8.96 -6.76
CA PHE A 101 -1.49 -8.13 -7.48
C PHE A 101 -0.94 -6.81 -8.03
N HIS A 102 0.35 -6.52 -7.84
CA HIS A 102 0.96 -5.24 -8.19
C HIS A 102 0.75 -4.82 -9.66
N TRP A 103 0.64 -5.78 -10.57
CA TRP A 103 0.42 -5.57 -12.01
C TRP A 103 -0.94 -4.92 -12.32
N ALA A 104 -1.91 -5.02 -11.42
CA ALA A 104 -3.24 -4.45 -11.61
C ALA A 104 -3.26 -2.92 -11.53
N ASP A 105 -2.15 -2.26 -11.19
CA ASP A 105 -2.05 -0.80 -11.25
C ASP A 105 -1.97 -0.25 -12.69
N LEU A 106 -1.71 -1.12 -13.67
CA LEU A 106 -1.47 -0.80 -15.08
C LEU A 106 -0.40 0.29 -15.29
N ARG A 107 0.65 0.30 -14.45
CA ARG A 107 1.84 1.17 -14.61
C ARG A 107 2.91 0.55 -15.50
N LYS A 108 2.81 -0.76 -15.73
CA LYS A 108 3.61 -1.52 -16.69
C LYS A 108 2.69 -2.46 -17.43
N VAL A 109 3.09 -2.86 -18.65
CA VAL A 109 2.35 -3.89 -19.38
C VAL A 109 2.44 -5.18 -18.55
N PRO A 110 1.30 -5.75 -18.14
CA PRO A 110 1.32 -6.89 -17.25
C PRO A 110 1.77 -8.15 -17.99
N ALA A 111 2.62 -8.95 -17.35
CA ALA A 111 3.13 -10.21 -17.91
C ALA A 111 2.22 -11.37 -17.49
N TRP A 112 2.02 -12.37 -18.36
CA TRP A 112 1.14 -13.49 -18.07
C TRP A 112 1.52 -14.20 -16.76
N GLU A 113 2.82 -14.32 -16.48
CA GLU A 113 3.33 -14.95 -15.26
C GLU A 113 2.83 -14.27 -13.98
N ASP A 114 2.57 -12.97 -14.02
CA ASP A 114 2.04 -12.21 -12.88
C ASP A 114 0.51 -12.34 -12.77
N ILE A 115 -0.20 -12.38 -13.89
CA ILE A 115 -1.64 -12.71 -13.92
C ILE A 115 -1.86 -14.13 -13.41
N GLN A 116 -1.05 -15.09 -13.85
CA GLN A 116 -1.19 -16.50 -13.49
C GLN A 116 -1.07 -16.70 -11.97
N LYS A 117 -0.12 -16.05 -11.31
CA LYS A 117 -0.01 -16.09 -9.84
C LYS A 117 -1.27 -15.54 -9.16
N ALA A 118 -1.86 -14.47 -9.70
CA ALA A 118 -3.10 -13.91 -9.18
C ALA A 118 -4.29 -14.86 -9.40
N LEU A 119 -4.37 -15.46 -10.59
CA LEU A 119 -5.37 -16.47 -10.92
C LEU A 119 -5.30 -17.68 -9.99
N ASP A 120 -4.10 -18.20 -9.72
CA ASP A 120 -3.88 -19.33 -8.80
C ASP A 120 -4.45 -19.02 -7.40
N VAL A 121 -4.26 -17.79 -6.90
CA VAL A 121 -4.84 -17.35 -5.63
C VAL A 121 -6.37 -17.36 -5.68
N LEU A 122 -6.98 -16.88 -6.75
CA LEU A 122 -8.44 -16.85 -6.87
C LEU A 122 -9.05 -18.24 -7.05
N ILE A 123 -8.36 -19.14 -7.74
CA ILE A 123 -8.75 -20.55 -7.85
C ILE A 123 -8.69 -21.23 -6.48
N GLN A 124 -7.59 -21.03 -5.74
CA GLN A 124 -7.46 -21.58 -4.37
C GLN A 124 -8.53 -21.05 -3.41
N LYS A 125 -8.95 -19.79 -3.59
CA LYS A 125 -10.04 -19.18 -2.80
C LYS A 125 -11.45 -19.54 -3.32
N GLY A 126 -11.57 -20.21 -4.46
CA GLY A 126 -12.83 -20.66 -5.04
C GLY A 126 -13.63 -19.58 -5.79
N TYR A 127 -13.02 -18.45 -6.14
CA TYR A 127 -13.68 -17.37 -6.90
C TYR A 127 -13.73 -17.65 -8.41
N ILE A 128 -12.72 -18.35 -8.93
CA ILE A 128 -12.63 -18.76 -10.33
C ILE A 128 -12.47 -20.27 -10.38
N HIS A 129 -13.19 -20.93 -11.28
CA HIS A 129 -13.08 -22.38 -11.43
C HIS A 129 -11.81 -22.74 -12.22
N CYS A 130 -11.11 -23.81 -11.83
CA CYS A 130 -9.81 -24.16 -12.41
C CYS A 130 -9.87 -24.49 -13.92
N ASN A 131 -11.04 -24.85 -14.45
CA ASN A 131 -11.25 -25.10 -15.87
C ASN A 131 -11.39 -23.81 -16.73
N LYS A 132 -11.30 -22.63 -16.11
CA LYS A 132 -11.38 -21.32 -16.77
C LYS A 132 -10.03 -20.74 -17.14
N ASP A 133 -8.94 -21.48 -16.91
CA ASP A 133 -7.57 -21.03 -17.19
C ASP A 133 -7.36 -20.55 -18.65
N THR A 134 -7.91 -21.29 -19.61
CA THR A 134 -7.83 -20.99 -21.04
C THR A 134 -8.61 -19.72 -21.38
N GLU A 135 -9.83 -19.57 -20.83
CA GLU A 135 -10.65 -18.37 -21.03
C GLU A 135 -9.96 -17.13 -20.44
N VAL A 136 -9.35 -17.24 -19.25
CA VAL A 136 -8.60 -16.14 -18.63
C VAL A 136 -7.38 -15.76 -19.47
N PHE A 137 -6.69 -16.75 -20.06
CA PHE A 137 -5.58 -16.48 -20.98
C PHE A 137 -6.04 -15.74 -22.23
N ASP A 138 -7.14 -16.18 -22.86
CA ASP A 138 -7.71 -15.52 -24.03
C ASP A 138 -8.10 -14.07 -23.71
N GLU A 139 -8.77 -13.84 -22.58
CA GLU A 139 -9.11 -12.50 -22.07
C GLU A 139 -7.84 -11.66 -21.83
N PHE A 140 -6.79 -12.25 -21.25
CA PHE A 140 -5.49 -11.59 -21.08
C PHE A 140 -4.86 -11.17 -22.41
N THR A 141 -4.97 -11.97 -23.47
CA THR A 141 -4.43 -11.59 -24.79
C THR A 141 -5.11 -10.34 -25.35
N LEU A 142 -6.41 -10.18 -25.09
CA LEU A 142 -7.16 -8.98 -25.46
C LEU A 142 -6.67 -7.76 -24.68
N ILE A 143 -6.40 -7.93 -23.38
CA ILE A 143 -5.88 -6.86 -22.51
C ILE A 143 -4.50 -6.44 -22.98
N SER A 144 -3.62 -7.41 -23.26
CA SER A 144 -2.27 -7.14 -23.73
C SER A 144 -2.23 -6.40 -25.08
N ARG A 145 -3.23 -6.61 -25.93
CA ARG A 145 -3.38 -5.87 -27.20
C ARG A 145 -3.82 -4.44 -27.00
N TYR A 146 -4.64 -4.17 -25.97
CA TYR A 146 -5.15 -2.83 -25.68
C TYR A 146 -4.19 -2.01 -24.79
N VAL A 147 -3.68 -2.63 -23.72
CA VAL A 147 -2.78 -2.03 -22.73
C VAL A 147 -1.35 -2.08 -23.25
N THR A 148 -1.05 -1.19 -24.18
CA THR A 148 0.30 -1.03 -24.73
C THR A 148 1.14 -0.08 -23.89
N SER A 149 2.47 -0.10 -24.05
CA SER A 149 3.37 0.86 -23.40
C SER A 149 3.03 2.31 -23.74
N GLN A 150 2.53 2.56 -24.96
CA GLN A 150 2.03 3.88 -25.35
C GLN A 150 0.80 4.27 -24.52
N LYS A 151 -0.18 3.37 -24.40
CA LYS A 151 -1.41 3.61 -23.64
C LYS A 151 -1.12 3.91 -22.17
N ILE A 152 -0.18 3.18 -21.58
CA ILE A 152 0.28 3.42 -20.20
C ILE A 152 0.91 4.81 -20.07
N THR A 153 1.75 5.19 -21.03
CA THR A 153 2.40 6.53 -21.04
C THR A 153 1.35 7.64 -21.14
N GLU A 154 0.31 7.47 -21.96
CA GLU A 154 -0.81 8.40 -22.08
C GLU A 154 -1.57 8.56 -20.76
N TRP A 155 -1.85 7.45 -20.07
CA TRP A 155 -2.49 7.45 -18.75
C TRP A 155 -1.62 8.08 -17.67
N ASP A 156 -0.32 7.82 -17.68
CA ASP A 156 0.62 8.41 -16.72
C ASP A 156 0.74 9.93 -16.90
N ASN A 157 0.84 10.40 -18.15
CA ASN A 157 0.87 11.83 -18.48
C ASN A 157 -0.42 12.54 -18.03
N SER A 158 -1.56 11.88 -18.21
CA SER A 158 -2.88 12.40 -17.83
C SER A 158 -3.23 12.15 -16.35
N LYS A 159 -2.32 11.52 -15.59
CA LYS A 159 -2.49 11.14 -14.18
C LYS A 159 -3.79 10.36 -13.91
N VAL A 160 -4.15 9.46 -14.83
CA VAL A 160 -5.35 8.63 -14.70
C VAL A 160 -5.15 7.61 -13.59
N SER A 161 -6.11 7.57 -12.67
CA SER A 161 -6.15 6.63 -11.55
C SER A 161 -6.37 5.19 -12.01
N THR A 162 -5.92 4.22 -11.21
CA THR A 162 -5.94 2.79 -11.59
C THR A 162 -7.36 2.29 -11.89
N GLU A 163 -8.35 2.67 -11.08
CA GLU A 163 -9.75 2.32 -11.30
C GLU A 163 -10.27 2.90 -12.62
N THR A 164 -9.87 4.12 -12.98
CA THR A 164 -10.30 4.75 -14.23
C THR A 164 -9.69 4.05 -15.44
N ARG A 165 -8.44 3.56 -15.34
CA ARG A 165 -7.80 2.76 -16.40
C ARG A 165 -8.58 1.47 -16.66
N TRP A 166 -8.94 0.72 -15.61
CA TRP A 166 -9.72 -0.52 -15.76
C TRP A 166 -11.13 -0.27 -16.29
N VAL A 167 -11.79 0.79 -15.83
CA VAL A 167 -13.09 1.21 -16.39
C VAL A 167 -12.99 1.48 -17.90
N GLU A 168 -11.90 2.11 -18.34
CA GLU A 168 -11.65 2.35 -19.78
C GLU A 168 -11.46 1.04 -20.55
N VAL A 169 -10.64 0.12 -20.04
CA VAL A 169 -10.41 -1.21 -20.65
C VAL A 169 -11.73 -1.97 -20.80
N PHE A 170 -12.51 -2.09 -19.72
CA PHE A 170 -13.77 -2.84 -19.77
C PHE A 170 -14.84 -2.15 -20.61
N LYS A 171 -14.87 -0.80 -20.65
CA LYS A 171 -15.72 -0.07 -21.60
C LYS A 171 -15.35 -0.38 -23.05
N HIS A 172 -14.06 -0.44 -23.37
CA HIS A 172 -13.59 -0.80 -24.71
C HIS A 172 -14.05 -2.21 -25.09
N PHE A 173 -13.88 -3.19 -24.20
CA PHE A 173 -14.29 -4.58 -24.44
C PHE A 173 -15.79 -4.73 -24.60
N ARG A 174 -16.57 -4.06 -23.76
CA ARG A 174 -18.03 -4.06 -23.88
C ARG A 174 -18.50 -3.43 -25.20
N THR A 175 -17.85 -2.37 -25.65
CA THR A 175 -18.18 -1.70 -26.92
C THR A 175 -17.89 -2.60 -28.14
N HIS A 176 -16.87 -3.45 -28.04
CA HIS A 176 -16.46 -4.37 -29.11
C HIS A 176 -16.99 -5.80 -28.92
N ASN A 177 -17.90 -6.02 -27.97
CA ASN A 177 -18.48 -7.33 -27.64
C ASN A 177 -17.44 -8.43 -27.39
N LEU A 178 -16.37 -8.08 -26.68
CA LEU A 178 -15.30 -9.00 -26.29
C LEU A 178 -15.62 -9.65 -24.93
N GLN A 179 -15.34 -10.95 -24.79
CA GLN A 179 -15.47 -11.66 -23.51
C GLN A 179 -14.42 -11.16 -22.51
N HIS A 180 -14.80 -10.97 -21.24
CA HIS A 180 -13.95 -10.41 -20.18
C HIS A 180 -14.46 -10.72 -18.76
N GLU A 181 -15.33 -11.72 -18.62
CA GLU A 181 -16.05 -11.98 -17.37
C GLU A 181 -15.11 -12.49 -16.27
N ASN A 182 -14.18 -13.39 -16.61
CA ASN A 182 -13.26 -13.96 -15.63
C ASN A 182 -12.24 -12.92 -15.18
N PHE A 183 -11.77 -12.07 -16.08
CA PHE A 183 -10.84 -10.99 -15.78
C PHE A 183 -11.52 -9.86 -14.99
N CYS A 184 -12.82 -9.60 -15.22
CA CYS A 184 -13.59 -8.72 -14.34
C CYS A 184 -13.57 -9.20 -12.89
N ILE A 185 -13.86 -10.48 -12.65
CA ILE A 185 -13.81 -11.07 -11.29
C ILE A 185 -12.42 -10.89 -10.67
N LEU A 186 -11.36 -11.11 -11.46
CA LEU A 186 -9.97 -10.93 -11.02
C LEU A 186 -9.70 -9.49 -10.57
N ILE A 187 -10.09 -8.50 -11.38
CA ILE A 187 -9.86 -7.09 -11.08
C ILE A 187 -10.77 -6.58 -9.97
N GLU A 188 -12.04 -6.98 -9.93
CA GLU A 188 -12.96 -6.64 -8.85
C GLU A 188 -12.43 -7.15 -7.50
N TYR A 189 -11.97 -8.40 -7.45
CA TYR A 189 -11.35 -8.95 -6.25
C TYR A 189 -10.18 -8.09 -5.78
N ILE A 190 -9.26 -7.74 -6.68
CA ILE A 190 -8.06 -6.97 -6.34
C ILE A 190 -8.41 -5.56 -5.87
N LEU A 191 -9.31 -4.85 -6.57
CA LEU A 191 -9.66 -3.46 -6.28
C LEU A 191 -10.57 -3.33 -5.05
N CYS A 192 -11.29 -4.39 -4.66
CA CYS A 192 -12.09 -4.41 -3.44
C CYS A 192 -11.27 -4.70 -2.16
N LEU A 193 -9.98 -5.04 -2.27
CA LEU A 193 -9.15 -5.25 -1.10
C LEU A 193 -8.94 -3.91 -0.36
N PRO A 194 -9.28 -3.83 0.93
CA PRO A 194 -9.05 -2.61 1.70
C PRO A 194 -7.56 -2.39 1.90
N GLY A 195 -7.06 -1.20 1.56
CA GLY A 195 -5.67 -0.83 1.85
C GLY A 195 -5.40 -0.56 3.33
N THR A 196 -6.45 -0.28 4.11
CA THR A 196 -6.37 -0.03 5.55
C THR A 196 -7.64 -0.48 6.26
N ASN A 197 -7.54 -0.74 7.57
CA ASN A 197 -8.70 -0.96 8.43
C ASN A 197 -9.34 0.36 8.89
N ALA A 198 -8.79 1.53 8.53
CA ALA A 198 -9.26 2.83 8.99
C ALA A 198 -10.76 3.10 8.70
N PRO A 199 -11.35 2.69 7.56
CA PRO A 199 -12.79 2.81 7.33
C PRO A 199 -13.61 2.00 8.35
N VAL A 200 -13.15 0.79 8.68
CA VAL A 200 -13.81 -0.10 9.64
C VAL A 200 -13.68 0.45 11.06
N GLU A 201 -12.49 0.91 11.45
CA GLU A 201 -12.26 1.57 12.74
C GLU A 201 -13.09 2.86 12.90
N ARG A 202 -13.29 3.63 11.82
CA ARG A 202 -14.16 4.81 11.84
C ARG A 202 -15.61 4.43 12.14
N VAL A 203 -16.11 3.35 11.54
CA VAL A 203 -17.45 2.82 11.85
C VAL A 203 -17.53 2.38 13.31
N PHE A 204 -16.55 1.60 13.81
CA PHE A 204 -16.52 1.20 15.22
C PHE A 204 -16.40 2.38 16.18
N SER A 205 -15.62 3.40 15.86
CA SER A 205 -15.51 4.64 16.64
C SER A 205 -16.82 5.41 16.69
N LEU A 206 -17.52 5.52 15.56
CA LEU A 206 -18.85 6.13 15.49
C LEU A 206 -19.88 5.31 16.29
N MET A 207 -19.85 3.98 16.17
CA MET A 207 -20.70 3.08 16.95
C MET A 207 -20.45 3.24 18.45
N ASN A 208 -19.19 3.27 18.89
CA ASN A 208 -18.83 3.48 20.29
C ASN A 208 -19.32 4.85 20.82
N LYS A 209 -19.31 5.90 20.00
CA LYS A 209 -19.91 7.20 20.36
C LYS A 209 -21.43 7.15 20.48
N LEU A 210 -22.10 6.32 19.68
CA LEU A 210 -23.56 6.13 19.74
C LEU A 210 -23.97 5.18 20.88
N TRP A 211 -23.10 4.23 21.24
CA TRP A 211 -23.33 3.14 22.19
C TRP A 211 -22.64 3.37 23.55
N THR A 212 -22.32 4.62 23.91
CA THR A 212 -21.96 4.93 25.29
C THR A 212 -23.13 4.55 26.21
N SER A 213 -22.80 4.03 27.39
CA SER A 213 -23.71 3.39 28.36
C SER A 213 -24.94 4.21 28.78
N GLU A 214 -24.95 5.52 28.50
CA GLU A 214 -26.09 6.41 28.77
C GLU A 214 -27.27 6.22 27.80
N LYS A 215 -27.09 5.57 26.64
CA LYS A 215 -28.17 5.40 25.64
C LYS A 215 -28.77 3.99 25.54
N ILE A 216 -28.23 3.01 26.27
CA ILE A 216 -28.72 1.60 26.19
C ILE A 216 -29.79 1.30 27.25
N THR A 217 -30.14 2.25 28.13
CA THR A 217 -31.17 2.05 29.19
C THR A 217 -32.61 1.91 28.66
N TYR A 218 -32.88 2.08 27.36
CA TYR A 218 -34.25 2.05 26.82
C TYR A 218 -34.56 0.95 25.80
N ARG A 219 -33.88 -0.19 25.83
CA ARG A 219 -34.35 -1.36 25.05
C ARG A 219 -33.82 -2.65 25.64
N PHE A 220 -34.55 -3.20 26.61
CA PHE A 220 -34.87 -4.63 26.77
C PHE A 220 -35.71 -4.76 28.06
N GLN A 221 -37.01 -4.50 27.95
CA GLN A 221 -38.01 -5.13 28.81
C GLN A 221 -38.90 -5.95 27.88
N PHE A 222 -38.67 -7.26 27.91
CA PHE A 222 -39.66 -8.26 27.52
C PHE A 222 -40.63 -8.45 28.67
#